data_AF-A0A9W8QP35-F1
#
_entry.id   AF-A0A9W8QP35-F1
#
_cell.length_a   1.000
_cell.length_b   1.000
_cell.length_c   1.000
_cell.angle_alpha   90.00
_cell.angle_beta   90.00
_cell.angle_gamma   90.00
#
_symmetry.space_group_name_H-M   'P 1'
#
loop_
_entity.id
_entity.type
_entity.pdbx_description
1 polymer ?
#
loop_
_entity_poly.entity_id
_entity_poly.type
_entity_poly.pdbx_seq_one_letter_code
_entity_poly.pdbx_strand_id
1 'polypeptide(L)'
;MAPGDFREDQSASGSSIIKPITGQLWDREGHSDKPLMTIEEREREAERLFVLFERLRHTGMVYVENSVAAAMRSDKVEKLPDDDDKDND
;
A
#
# COMPACT_ATOMS: atom_id res chain seq x y z
N MET A 1 -15.49 1.76 -52.93
CA MET A 1 -16.20 1.77 -51.64
C MET A 1 -15.32 0.99 -50.66
N ALA A 2 -14.47 1.67 -49.89
CA ALA A 2 -13.65 1.02 -48.87
C ALA A 2 -14.40 1.14 -47.53
N PRO A 3 -14.67 0.04 -46.80
CA PRO A 3 -15.21 0.17 -45.44
C PRO A 3 -14.09 0.67 -44.53
N GLY A 4 -14.39 1.79 -43.88
CA GLY A 4 -13.47 2.56 -43.06
C GLY A 4 -12.94 1.79 -41.86
N ASP A 5 -11.70 2.12 -41.52
CA ASP A 5 -11.07 1.92 -40.22
C ASP A 5 -12.03 2.35 -39.09
N PHE A 6 -12.63 1.37 -38.41
CA PHE A 6 -13.18 1.57 -37.08
C PHE A 6 -12.08 1.29 -36.07
N ARG A 7 -11.16 2.24 -35.89
CA ARG A 7 -10.40 2.34 -34.64
C ARG A 7 -11.31 2.98 -33.60
N GLU A 8 -12.03 2.13 -32.90
CA GLU A 8 -12.81 2.51 -31.73
C GLU A 8 -11.83 2.79 -30.58
N ASP A 9 -11.43 4.05 -30.48
CA ASP A 9 -10.83 4.64 -29.27
C ASP A 9 -11.96 4.85 -28.24
N GLN A 10 -12.19 3.83 -27.43
CA GLN A 10 -13.05 3.85 -26.25
C GLN A 10 -12.35 2.96 -25.21
N SER A 11 -12.10 3.32 -23.97
CA SER A 11 -12.59 4.40 -23.13
C SER A 11 -11.75 4.34 -21.84
N ALA A 12 -11.27 5.48 -21.35
CA ALA A 12 -10.83 5.73 -19.97
C ALA A 12 -10.65 4.50 -19.05
N SER A 13 -9.52 3.79 -19.15
CA SER A 13 -9.11 2.91 -18.05
C SER A 13 -8.64 3.85 -16.94
N GLY A 14 -9.44 3.99 -15.87
CA GLY A 14 -9.02 4.68 -14.65
C GLY A 14 -7.59 4.29 -14.35
N SER A 15 -6.73 5.27 -14.09
CA SER A 15 -5.29 5.08 -13.89
C SER A 15 -5.09 4.05 -12.79
N SER A 16 -4.96 2.78 -13.18
CA SER A 16 -4.91 1.68 -12.23
C SER A 16 -3.57 1.85 -11.53
N ILE A 17 -3.63 2.32 -10.28
CA ILE A 17 -2.45 2.73 -9.55
C ILE A 17 -1.58 1.47 -9.39
N ILE A 18 -0.28 1.61 -9.61
CA ILE A 18 0.64 0.51 -9.36
C ILE A 18 1.05 0.59 -7.89
N LYS A 19 0.96 -0.52 -7.16
CA LYS A 19 1.49 -0.62 -5.81
C LYS A 19 3.01 -0.44 -5.84
N PRO A 20 3.56 0.53 -5.09
CA PRO A 20 5.01 0.77 -5.08
C PRO A 20 5.81 -0.38 -4.45
N ILE A 21 5.15 -1.25 -3.67
CA ILE A 21 5.79 -2.39 -2.98
C ILE A 21 5.83 -3.63 -3.87
N THR A 22 4.70 -3.98 -4.48
CA THR A 22 4.52 -5.26 -5.22
C THR A 22 4.65 -5.09 -6.73
N GLY A 23 4.58 -3.86 -7.24
CA GLY A 23 4.51 -3.58 -8.68
C GLY A 23 3.21 -4.07 -9.32
N GLN A 24 2.26 -4.57 -8.52
CA GLN A 24 0.97 -5.06 -8.99
C GLN A 24 -0.01 -3.88 -9.10
N LEU A 25 -0.99 -4.02 -10.00
CA LEU A 25 -2.11 -3.09 -10.12
C LEU A 25 -3.08 -3.36 -8.96
N TRP A 26 -3.61 -2.32 -8.30
CA TRP A 26 -4.55 -2.48 -7.18
C TRP A 26 -5.74 -3.39 -7.55
N ASP A 27 -6.27 -3.24 -8.77
CA ASP A 27 -7.43 -4.00 -9.25
C ASP A 27 -7.11 -5.48 -9.55
N ARG A 28 -5.82 -5.84 -9.54
CA ARG A 28 -5.32 -7.20 -9.80
C ARG A 28 -4.81 -7.91 -8.56
N GLU A 29 -4.83 -7.26 -7.40
CA GLU A 29 -4.47 -7.95 -6.17
C GLU A 29 -5.55 -8.96 -5.78
N GLY A 30 -5.13 -10.19 -5.49
CA GLY A 30 -6.02 -11.18 -4.90
C GLY A 30 -6.35 -10.81 -3.47
N HIS A 31 -7.62 -10.99 -3.09
CA HIS A 31 -8.01 -10.95 -1.68
C HIS A 31 -7.27 -12.07 -0.95
N SER A 32 -6.65 -11.75 0.19
CA SER A 32 -6.01 -12.77 0.99
C SER A 32 -7.06 -13.53 1.80
N ASP A 33 -7.25 -14.82 1.51
CA ASP A 33 -8.06 -15.75 2.33
C ASP A 33 -7.36 -16.15 3.66
N LYS A 34 -6.30 -15.43 4.05
CA LYS A 34 -5.58 -15.70 5.29
C LYS A 34 -6.39 -15.14 6.46
N PRO A 35 -6.48 -15.88 7.58
CA PRO A 35 -7.09 -15.33 8.79
C PRO A 35 -6.36 -14.05 9.22
N LEU A 36 -7.12 -13.12 9.79
CA LEU A 36 -6.57 -11.91 10.39
C LEU A 36 -5.56 -12.31 11.47
N MET A 37 -4.39 -11.66 11.45
CA MET A 37 -3.39 -11.85 12.51
C MET A 37 -3.92 -11.29 13.82
N THR A 38 -3.69 -12.04 14.90
CA THR A 38 -3.87 -11.52 16.26
C THR A 38 -2.94 -10.33 16.51
N ILE A 39 -3.21 -9.56 17.56
CA ILE A 39 -2.39 -8.39 17.91
C ILE A 39 -0.93 -8.81 18.17
N GLU A 40 -0.71 -9.87 18.96
CA GLU A 40 0.63 -10.38 19.27
C GLU A 40 1.38 -10.84 18.00
N GLU A 41 0.70 -11.54 17.09
CA GLU A 41 1.31 -11.97 15.82
C GLU A 41 1.69 -10.78 14.94
N ARG A 42 0.82 -9.75 14.90
CA ARG A 42 1.05 -8.53 14.14
C ARG A 42 2.26 -7.76 14.66
N GLU A 43 2.41 -7.65 15.98
CA GLU A 43 3.56 -7.01 16.62
C GLU A 43 4.86 -7.77 16.33
N ARG A 44 4.86 -9.11 16.46
CA ARG A 44 6.03 -9.94 16.15
C ARG A 44 6.46 -9.83 14.69
N GLU A 45 5.50 -9.80 13.77
CA GLU A 45 5.81 -9.64 12.34
C GLU A 45 6.31 -8.22 12.03
N ALA A 46 5.76 -7.20 12.69
CA ALA A 46 6.26 -5.82 12.58
C ALA A 46 7.72 -5.70 13.04
N GLU A 47 8.11 -6.34 14.15
CA GLU A 47 9.50 -6.38 14.61
C GLU A 47 10.44 -7.09 13.61
N ARG A 48 10.02 -8.23 13.08
CA ARG A 48 10.79 -8.97 12.07
C ARG A 48 11.03 -8.12 10.82
N LEU A 49 9.99 -7.46 10.34
CA LEU A 49 10.05 -6.56 9.18
C LEU A 49 10.94 -5.35 9.47
N PHE A 50 10.82 -4.76 10.67
CA PHE A 50 11.66 -3.64 11.09
C PHE A 50 13.16 -4.00 11.03
N VAL A 51 13.54 -5.15 11.59
CA VAL A 51 14.93 -5.62 11.57
C VAL A 51 15.40 -5.90 10.13
N LEU A 52 14.54 -6.48 9.29
CA LEU A 52 14.86 -6.72 7.88
C LEU A 52 15.16 -5.40 7.16
N PHE A 53 14.31 -4.39 7.33
CA PHE A 53 14.50 -3.09 6.71
C PHE A 53 15.78 -2.39 7.19
N GLU A 54 16.08 -2.43 8.49
CA GLU A 54 17.33 -1.86 9.01
C GLU A 54 18.57 -2.55 8.42
N ARG A 55 18.54 -3.87 8.25
CA ARG A 55 19.64 -4.61 7.60
C ARG A 55 19.78 -4.25 6.12
N LEU A 56 18.68 -4.16 5.39
CA LEU A 56 18.68 -3.74 3.97
C LEU A 56 19.15 -2.29 3.80
N ARG A 57 18.79 -1.41 4.75
CA ARG A 57 19.24 -0.02 4.80
C ARG A 57 20.73 0.07 5.12
N HIS A 58 21.22 -0.73 6.07
CA HIS A 58 22.63 -0.75 6.46
C HIS A 58 23.54 -1.25 5.33
N THR A 59 23.09 -2.22 4.53
CA THR A 59 23.82 -2.71 3.34
C THR A 59 23.76 -1.76 2.15
N GLY A 60 22.98 -0.67 2.24
CA GLY A 60 22.83 0.33 1.19
C GLY A 60 22.02 -0.15 -0.02
N MET A 61 21.39 -1.32 0.04
CA MET A 61 20.64 -1.89 -1.07
C MET A 61 19.28 -1.22 -1.27
N VAL A 62 18.65 -0.75 -0.18
CA VAL A 62 17.32 -0.16 -0.23
C VAL A 62 17.24 1.04 0.72
N TYR A 63 16.71 2.16 0.24
CA TYR A 63 16.28 3.27 1.08
C TYR A 63 14.76 3.19 1.25
N VAL A 64 14.32 2.71 2.41
CA VAL A 64 12.90 2.67 2.77
C VAL A 64 12.65 3.72 3.84
N GLU A 65 11.79 4.67 3.53
CA GLU A 65 11.31 5.68 4.47
C GLU A 65 9.88 5.32 4.90
N ASN A 66 9.61 5.31 6.20
CA ASN A 66 8.26 5.09 6.70
C ASN A 66 7.36 6.24 6.24
N SER A 67 6.27 5.93 5.53
CA SER A 67 5.37 6.92 4.94
C SER A 67 4.70 7.82 5.99
N VAL A 68 4.40 7.31 7.17
CA VAL A 68 3.90 8.11 8.31
C VAL A 68 4.97 9.08 8.77
N ALA A 69 6.21 8.62 8.92
CA ALA A 69 7.32 9.48 9.30
C ALA A 69 7.57 10.59 8.25
N ALA A 70 7.44 10.27 6.96
CA ALA A 70 7.52 11.24 5.87
C ALA A 70 6.36 12.25 5.92
N ALA A 71 5.13 11.77 6.13
CA ALA A 71 3.94 12.61 6.24
C ALA A 71 4.06 13.62 7.40
N MET A 72 4.52 13.16 8.57
CA MET A 72 4.76 13.98 9.77
C MET A 72 5.81 15.08 9.53
N ARG A 73 6.84 14.82 8.71
CA ARG A 73 7.81 15.86 8.31
C ARG A 73 7.25 16.86 7.31
N SER A 74 6.29 16.43 6.50
CA SER A 74 5.71 17.22 5.41
C SER A 74 4.48 18.05 5.81
N ASP A 75 4.19 18.17 7.12
CA ASP A 75 2.99 18.81 7.68
C ASP A 75 1.66 18.31 7.07
N LYS A 76 1.66 17.09 6.53
CA LYS A 76 0.58 16.52 5.72
C LYS A 76 -0.23 15.49 6.49
N VAL A 77 -0.43 15.72 7.79
CA VAL A 77 -1.10 14.79 8.71
C VAL A 77 -2.39 15.40 9.24
N GLU A 78 -3.49 14.67 9.10
CA GLU A 78 -4.80 15.00 9.67
C GLU A 78 -5.02 14.19 10.94
N LYS A 79 -5.59 14.80 11.99
CA LYS A 79 -5.93 14.09 13.23
C LYS A 79 -7.28 13.40 13.06
N LEU A 80 -7.26 12.07 13.03
CA LEU A 80 -8.46 11.25 13.10
C LEU A 80 -8.87 11.05 14.58
N PRO A 81 -10.17 10.87 14.87
CA PRO A 81 -10.62 10.40 16.18
C PRO A 81 -10.06 9.00 16.46
N ASP A 82 -9.84 8.69 17.74
CA ASP A 82 -9.25 7.41 18.15
C ASP A 82 -10.21 6.24 17.83
N ASP A 83 -9.67 5.16 17.28
CA ASP A 83 -10.49 4.01 16.86
C ASP A 83 -10.89 3.12 18.05
N ASP A 84 -10.24 3.28 19.21
CA ASP A 84 -10.59 2.61 20.47
C ASP A 84 -11.97 3.04 21.02
N ASP A 85 -12.56 4.11 20.48
CA ASP A 85 -13.89 4.62 20.88
C ASP A 85 -15.06 3.94 20.12
N LYS A 86 -14.79 3.03 19.17
CA LYS A 86 -15.81 2.50 18.23
C LYS A 86 -16.51 1.19 18.65
N ASP A 87 -16.16 0.62 19.79
CA ASP A 87 -16.72 -0.65 20.28
C ASP A 87 -17.83 -0.46 21.36
N ASN A 88 -18.41 0.74 21.49
CA ASN A 88 -19.40 1.06 22.54
C ASN A 88 -20.77 1.57 22.04
N ASP A 89 -21.29 1.04 20.92
CA ASP A 89 -22.67 1.27 20.45
C ASP A 89 -23.35 -0.02 19.98
#